data_AF-A0A959B685-F1
#
_entry.id   AF-A0A959B685-F1
#
_cell.length_a   1.000
_cell.length_b   1.000
_cell.length_c   1.000
_cell.angle_alpha   90.00
_cell.angle_beta   90.00
_cell.angle_gamma   90.00
#
_symmetry.space_group_name_H-M   'P 1'
#
loop_
_entity.id
_entity.type
_entity.pdbx_description
1 polymer ?
#
loop_
_entity_poly.entity_id
_entity_poly.type
_entity_poly.pdbx_seq_one_letter_code
_entity_poly.pdbx_strand_id
1 'polypeptide(L)'
;MAQQTDLFKNLIAHCKEYGFIFQSSEVYDGLSAVYDYGPYGVELKNNIKSYWWSSMVQMHDNIVGIDAAIFMHPKTWKASGHVDAFNDPLIDNKDSKKRYRADVLIEEQMEKIEAKIDKEIEKARKRFGDGFDEAMYRTTNPRVMGYVEAFEAIRTRLAAAMTNGDMAELKQIIEDLEIADPESGSRNWTDVRQFNLMFSTQLGNIAGE
;
A
#
# COMPACT_ATOMS: atom_id res chain seq x y z
N MET A 1 -2.14 -18.87 4.21
CA MET A 1 -1.38 -17.96 5.10
C MET A 1 -0.03 -18.57 5.49
N ALA A 2 0.08 -19.48 6.46
CA ALA A 2 1.39 -20.00 6.93
C ALA A 2 2.30 -20.58 5.82
N GLN A 3 1.77 -21.44 4.95
CA GLN A 3 2.55 -22.06 3.87
C GLN A 3 3.05 -21.06 2.80
N GLN A 4 2.30 -19.97 2.58
CA GLN A 4 2.68 -18.90 1.66
C GLN A 4 3.74 -17.98 2.26
N THR A 5 3.65 -17.72 3.57
CA THR A 5 4.68 -16.99 4.32
C THR A 5 6.01 -17.74 4.30
N ASP A 6 5.99 -19.07 4.43
CA ASP A 6 7.20 -19.90 4.38
C ASP A 6 7.80 -19.95 2.97
N LEU A 7 6.97 -20.03 1.93
CA LEU A 7 7.43 -19.93 0.55
C LEU A 7 8.13 -18.59 0.27
N PHE A 8 7.56 -17.48 0.73
CA PHE A 8 8.13 -16.15 0.51
C PHE A 8 9.48 -15.98 1.22
N LYS A 9 9.60 -16.49 2.46
CA LYS A 9 10.89 -16.53 3.18
C LYS A 9 11.95 -17.34 2.42
N ASN A 10 11.56 -18.50 1.89
CA ASN A 10 12.45 -19.34 1.08
C ASN A 10 12.89 -18.64 -0.20
N LEU A 11 11.98 -17.91 -0.85
CA LEU A 11 12.29 -17.13 -2.05
C LEU A 11 13.28 -15.99 -1.73
N ILE A 12 13.06 -15.24 -0.66
CA ILE A 12 13.98 -14.18 -0.22
C ILE A 12 15.37 -14.77 0.05
N ALA A 13 15.43 -15.88 0.79
CA ALA A 13 16.68 -16.57 1.08
C ALA A 13 17.38 -17.02 -0.21
N HIS A 14 16.65 -17.59 -1.18
CA HIS A 14 17.20 -17.98 -2.47
C HIS A 14 17.73 -16.77 -3.25
N CYS A 15 16.96 -15.68 -3.33
CA CYS A 15 17.38 -14.47 -4.03
C CYS A 15 18.68 -13.89 -3.45
N LYS A 16 18.83 -13.92 -2.13
CA LYS A 16 20.05 -13.47 -1.46
C LYS A 16 21.22 -14.43 -1.68
N GLU A 17 21.02 -15.72 -1.43
CA GLU A 17 22.06 -16.75 -1.52
C GLU A 17 22.64 -16.87 -2.94
N TYR A 18 21.78 -16.82 -3.96
CA TYR A 18 22.19 -17.02 -5.35
C TYR A 18 22.51 -15.72 -6.10
N GLY A 19 22.53 -14.57 -5.43
CA GLY A 19 22.98 -13.32 -6.05
C GLY A 19 21.98 -12.69 -7.02
N PHE A 20 20.69 -12.72 -6.67
CA PHE A 20 19.66 -11.95 -7.35
C PHE A 20 19.50 -10.56 -6.73
N ILE A 21 19.18 -10.47 -5.45
CA ILE A 21 18.82 -9.20 -4.79
C ILE A 21 19.43 -9.17 -3.38
N PHE A 22 20.01 -8.03 -3.00
CA PHE A 22 20.59 -7.76 -1.70
C PHE A 22 19.98 -6.50 -1.07
N GLN A 23 19.96 -6.44 0.26
CA GLN A 23 19.61 -5.20 0.95
C GLN A 23 20.69 -4.16 0.65
N SER A 24 20.30 -2.98 0.17
CA SER A 24 21.31 -1.97 -0.15
C SER A 24 21.99 -1.48 1.12
N SER A 25 23.31 -1.29 1.06
CA SER A 25 24.14 -0.90 2.19
C SER A 25 24.05 -1.87 3.38
N GLU A 26 23.88 -3.17 3.13
CA GLU A 26 23.70 -4.21 4.16
C GLU A 26 24.78 -4.19 5.25
N VAL A 27 26.04 -3.88 4.90
CA VAL A 27 27.16 -3.79 5.85
C VAL A 27 27.05 -2.60 6.84
N TYR A 28 26.11 -1.69 6.58
CA TYR A 28 25.78 -0.52 7.41
C TYR A 28 24.33 -0.58 7.91
N ASP A 29 23.87 -1.77 8.31
CA ASP A 29 22.50 -2.07 8.78
C ASP A 29 21.40 -1.95 7.71
N GLY A 30 21.76 -1.63 6.48
CA GLY A 30 20.86 -1.54 5.35
C GLY A 30 20.04 -0.24 5.30
N LEU A 31 19.62 0.14 4.09
CA LEU A 31 18.69 1.25 3.88
C LEU A 31 17.30 0.72 3.52
N SER A 32 16.32 0.91 4.40
CA SER A 32 14.96 0.39 4.24
C SER A 32 14.37 0.71 2.85
N ALA A 33 13.73 -0.28 2.24
CA ALA A 33 13.13 -0.23 0.90
C ALA A 33 14.11 0.04 -0.27
N VAL A 34 15.43 0.02 -0.05
CA VAL A 34 16.44 0.16 -1.10
C VAL A 34 17.22 -1.14 -1.27
N TYR A 35 17.35 -1.61 -2.51
CA TYR A 35 17.94 -2.92 -2.82
C TYR A 35 18.91 -2.85 -4.00
N ASP A 36 19.94 -3.68 -3.94
CA ASP A 36 20.95 -3.82 -4.97
C ASP A 36 20.75 -5.13 -5.74
N TYR A 37 20.86 -5.08 -7.07
CA TYR A 37 20.75 -6.27 -7.93
C TYR A 37 22.12 -6.95 -8.07
N GLY A 38 22.19 -8.22 -7.70
CA GLY A 38 23.38 -9.06 -7.87
C GLY A 38 23.59 -9.56 -9.31
N PRO A 39 24.59 -10.42 -9.55
CA PRO A 39 24.94 -10.88 -10.90
C PRO A 39 23.79 -11.51 -11.68
N TYR A 40 23.00 -12.40 -11.08
CA TYR A 40 21.84 -12.99 -11.78
C TYR A 40 20.63 -12.04 -11.78
N GLY A 41 20.53 -11.17 -10.78
CA GLY A 41 19.46 -10.18 -10.71
C GLY A 41 19.57 -9.13 -11.82
N VAL A 42 20.78 -8.65 -12.11
CA VAL A 42 20.99 -7.65 -13.17
C VAL A 42 20.71 -8.24 -14.55
N GLU A 43 21.15 -9.48 -14.82
CA GLU A 43 20.85 -10.18 -16.06
C GLU A 43 19.36 -10.42 -16.24
N LEU A 44 18.67 -10.91 -15.20
CA LEU A 44 17.23 -11.10 -15.22
C LEU A 44 16.49 -9.77 -15.48
N LYS A 45 16.86 -8.71 -14.75
CA LYS A 45 16.27 -7.37 -14.93
C LYS A 45 16.48 -6.85 -16.36
N ASN A 46 17.69 -7.01 -16.91
CA ASN A 46 18.01 -6.56 -18.26
C ASN A 46 17.25 -7.35 -19.33
N ASN A 47 17.10 -8.66 -19.15
CA ASN A 47 16.31 -9.51 -20.04
C ASN A 47 14.84 -9.08 -20.07
N ILE A 48 14.25 -8.81 -18.90
CA ILE A 48 12.86 -8.32 -18.80
C ILE A 48 12.72 -6.94 -19.46
N LYS A 49 13.64 -6.01 -19.18
CA LYS A 49 13.64 -4.67 -19.81
C LYS A 49 13.75 -4.76 -21.34
N SER A 50 14.64 -5.60 -21.84
CA SER A 50 14.87 -5.78 -23.28
C SER A 50 13.64 -6.36 -23.96
N TYR A 51 13.05 -7.41 -23.37
CA TYR A 51 11.81 -8.00 -23.87
C TYR A 51 10.67 -6.97 -23.90
N TRP A 52 10.49 -6.20 -22.83
CA TRP A 52 9.46 -5.16 -22.77
C TRP A 52 9.68 -4.07 -23.82
N TRP A 53 10.94 -3.61 -24.00
CA TRP A 53 11.26 -2.60 -25.00
C TRP A 53 10.98 -3.09 -26.43
N SER A 54 11.39 -4.31 -26.76
CA SER A 54 11.07 -4.90 -28.06
C SER A 54 9.56 -5.02 -28.27
N SER A 55 8.85 -5.55 -27.27
CA SER A 55 7.40 -5.74 -27.33
C SER A 55 6.64 -4.43 -27.48
N MET A 56 6.98 -3.39 -26.70
CA MET A 56 6.19 -2.15 -26.66
C MET A 56 6.66 -1.10 -27.65
N VAL A 57 7.97 -0.98 -27.89
CA VAL A 57 8.52 0.12 -28.70
C VAL A 57 8.83 -0.35 -30.14
N GLN A 58 9.39 -1.54 -30.31
CA GLN A 58 9.83 -1.99 -31.65
C GLN A 58 8.73 -2.67 -32.47
N MET A 59 7.71 -3.22 -31.83
CA MET A 59 6.58 -3.89 -32.50
C MET A 59 5.34 -2.99 -32.69
N HIS A 60 5.39 -1.72 -32.25
CA HIS A 60 4.29 -0.77 -32.39
C HIS A 60 4.75 0.49 -33.13
N ASP A 61 4.04 0.86 -34.19
CA ASP A 61 4.38 2.01 -35.04
C ASP A 61 4.19 3.38 -34.35
N ASN A 62 3.42 3.43 -33.26
CA ASN A 62 3.00 4.67 -32.59
C ASN A 62 3.66 4.89 -31.22
N ILE A 63 4.70 4.14 -30.89
CA ILE A 63 5.43 4.28 -29.62
C ILE A 63 6.90 4.61 -29.92
N VAL A 64 7.39 5.72 -29.34
CA VAL A 64 8.76 6.20 -29.57
C VAL A 64 9.53 6.20 -28.25
N GLY A 65 10.72 5.62 -28.28
CA GLY A 65 11.62 5.58 -27.12
C GLY A 65 12.31 6.93 -26.88
N ILE A 66 12.34 7.36 -25.62
CA ILE A 66 13.11 8.52 -25.14
C ILE A 66 13.78 8.16 -23.81
N ASP A 67 14.88 8.83 -23.49
CA ASP A 67 15.55 8.74 -22.19
C ASP A 67 15.66 10.15 -21.58
N ALA A 68 14.96 10.37 -20.47
CA ALA A 68 14.81 11.68 -19.84
C ALA A 68 15.57 11.74 -18.52
N ALA A 69 16.03 12.94 -18.15
CA ALA A 69 16.71 13.15 -16.87
C ALA A 69 15.77 12.91 -15.67
N ILE A 70 16.32 12.34 -14.60
CA ILE A 70 15.60 12.13 -13.33
C ILE A 70 15.31 13.47 -12.64
N PHE A 71 16.30 14.38 -12.60
CA PHE A 71 16.09 15.72 -12.07
C PHE A 71 15.32 16.56 -13.08
N MET A 72 14.18 17.08 -12.63
CA MET A 72 13.32 17.95 -13.44
C MET A 72 13.06 19.27 -12.72
N HIS A 73 12.84 20.32 -13.51
CA HIS A 73 12.51 21.65 -12.99
C HIS A 73 11.20 21.60 -12.17
N PRO A 74 11.10 22.28 -11.00
CA PRO A 74 9.93 22.19 -10.10
C PRO A 74 8.58 22.50 -10.77
N LYS A 75 8.57 23.46 -11.71
CA LYS A 75 7.38 23.80 -12.51
C LYS A 75 6.80 22.60 -13.28
N THR A 76 7.62 21.62 -13.69
CA THR A 76 7.14 20.40 -14.35
C THR A 76 6.22 19.61 -13.41
N TRP A 77 6.62 19.43 -12.16
CA TRP A 77 5.84 18.70 -11.14
C TRP A 77 4.61 19.47 -10.67
N LYS A 78 4.67 20.81 -10.68
CA LYS A 78 3.52 21.65 -10.39
C LYS A 78 2.49 21.58 -11.52
N ALA A 79 2.95 21.69 -12.77
CA ALA A 79 2.08 21.61 -13.95
C ALA A 79 1.43 20.23 -14.11
N SER A 80 2.14 19.15 -13.74
CA SER A 80 1.58 17.79 -13.73
C SER A 80 0.71 17.48 -12.51
N GLY A 81 0.58 18.41 -11.55
CA GLY A 81 -0.21 18.24 -10.33
C GLY A 81 0.45 17.41 -9.22
N HIS A 82 1.64 16.84 -9.42
CA HIS A 82 2.31 15.99 -8.43
C HIS A 82 2.65 16.72 -7.13
N VAL A 83 2.96 18.03 -7.21
CA VAL A 83 3.21 18.85 -6.01
C VAL A 83 1.99 18.88 -5.07
N ASP A 84 0.78 18.90 -5.63
CA ASP A 84 -0.44 19.08 -4.84
C ASP A 84 -1.18 17.77 -4.55
N ALA A 85 -1.05 16.77 -5.41
CA ALA A 85 -1.84 15.54 -5.35
C ALA A 85 -1.03 14.28 -4.95
N PHE A 86 0.30 14.30 -5.05
CA PHE A 86 1.12 13.12 -4.74
C PHE A 86 1.47 13.04 -3.25
N ASN A 87 0.43 12.88 -2.44
CA ASN A 87 0.53 12.86 -0.98
C ASN A 87 -0.21 11.66 -0.39
N ASP A 88 0.35 11.09 0.69
CA ASP A 88 -0.34 10.11 1.52
C ASP A 88 -0.92 10.78 2.78
N PRO A 89 -2.09 10.33 3.27
CA PRO A 89 -2.64 10.77 4.56
C PRO A 89 -1.89 10.06 5.69
N LEU A 90 -1.03 10.78 6.42
CA LEU A 90 -0.24 10.23 7.52
C LEU A 90 -0.78 10.65 8.88
N ILE A 91 -0.72 9.72 9.83
CA ILE A 91 -1.07 9.89 11.24
C ILE A 91 0.06 9.36 12.12
N ASP A 92 0.37 10.06 13.21
CA ASP A 92 1.41 9.66 14.15
C ASP A 92 0.77 9.23 15.48
N ASN A 93 1.30 8.18 16.11
CA ASN A 93 0.93 7.84 17.49
C ASN A 93 1.87 8.57 18.46
N LYS A 94 1.32 9.26 19.46
CA LYS A 94 2.14 10.05 20.41
C LYS A 94 2.95 9.20 21.38
N ASP A 95 2.51 7.97 21.64
CA ASP A 95 3.13 7.09 22.62
C ASP A 95 4.24 6.23 21.98
N SER A 96 3.96 5.58 20.84
CA SER A 96 4.98 4.81 20.11
C SER A 96 5.89 5.66 19.22
N LYS A 97 5.48 6.91 18.92
CA LYS A 97 6.16 7.82 17.98
C LYS A 97 6.31 7.25 16.57
N LYS A 98 5.50 6.25 16.24
CA LYS A 98 5.44 5.66 14.90
C LYS A 98 4.46 6.42 14.03
N ARG A 99 4.76 6.42 12.74
CA ARG A 99 3.93 7.03 11.71
C ARG A 99 3.29 5.93 10.88
N TYR A 100 2.01 6.13 10.58
CA TYR A 100 1.21 5.21 9.79
C TYR A 100 0.46 5.97 8.71
N ARG A 101 0.07 5.22 7.68
CA ARG A 101 -0.88 5.65 6.67
C ARG A 101 -2.30 5.48 7.23
N ALA A 102 -3.05 6.58 7.28
CA ALA A 102 -4.38 6.61 7.88
C ALA A 102 -5.38 5.74 7.08
N ASP A 103 -5.30 5.78 5.76
CA ASP A 103 -6.09 4.94 4.86
C ASP A 103 -5.79 3.45 5.08
N VAL A 104 -4.51 3.06 5.13
CA VAL A 104 -4.10 1.67 5.38
C VAL A 104 -4.61 1.16 6.73
N LEU A 105 -4.57 1.97 7.79
CA LEU A 105 -5.12 1.58 9.10
C LEU A 105 -6.63 1.25 9.01
N ILE A 106 -7.38 2.03 8.23
CA ILE A 106 -8.81 1.82 8.02
C ILE A 106 -9.03 0.57 7.16
N GLU A 107 -8.25 0.40 6.08
CA GLU A 107 -8.30 -0.78 5.20
C GLU A 107 -8.02 -2.08 5.97
N GLU A 108 -6.98 -2.11 6.81
CA GLU A 108 -6.68 -3.28 7.66
C GLU A 108 -7.83 -3.61 8.62
N GLN A 109 -8.56 -2.60 9.11
CA GLN A 109 -9.73 -2.82 9.95
C GLN A 109 -10.91 -3.36 9.13
N MET A 110 -11.09 -2.89 7.89
CA MET A 110 -12.06 -3.43 6.95
C MET A 110 -11.77 -4.90 6.61
N GLU A 111 -10.50 -5.27 6.36
CA GLU A 111 -10.09 -6.66 6.15
C GLU A 111 -10.44 -7.56 7.34
N LYS A 112 -10.33 -7.05 8.59
CA LYS A 112 -10.76 -7.80 9.78
C LYS A 112 -12.27 -8.01 9.82
N ILE A 113 -13.07 -7.07 9.31
CA ILE A 113 -14.53 -7.22 9.19
C ILE A 113 -14.86 -8.25 8.12
N GLU A 114 -14.21 -8.17 6.95
CA GLU A 114 -14.36 -9.13 5.86
C GLU A 114 -13.98 -10.56 6.32
N ALA A 115 -12.86 -10.72 7.03
CA ALA A 115 -12.46 -12.00 7.59
C ALA A 115 -13.48 -12.56 8.61
N LYS A 116 -14.26 -11.72 9.29
CA LYS A 116 -15.38 -12.18 10.16
C LYS A 116 -16.56 -12.65 9.31
N ILE A 117 -16.87 -11.95 8.23
CA ILE A 117 -17.92 -12.34 7.27
C ILE A 117 -17.58 -13.72 6.70
N ASP A 118 -16.37 -13.89 6.17
CA ASP A 118 -15.93 -15.15 5.56
C ASP A 118 -15.94 -16.31 6.56
N LYS A 119 -15.54 -16.08 7.81
CA LYS A 119 -15.61 -17.10 8.87
C LYS A 119 -17.05 -17.54 9.16
N GLU A 120 -18.02 -16.63 9.16
CA GLU A 120 -19.42 -16.98 9.39
C GLU A 120 -20.03 -17.68 8.17
N ILE A 121 -19.63 -17.29 6.95
CA ILE A 121 -20.01 -17.96 5.69
C ILE A 121 -19.46 -19.38 5.65
N GLU A 122 -18.19 -19.58 5.99
CA GLU A 122 -17.56 -20.90 5.98
C GLU A 122 -18.21 -21.85 7.01
N LYS A 123 -18.57 -21.34 8.19
CA LYS A 123 -19.35 -22.11 9.17
C LYS A 123 -20.74 -22.47 8.63
N ALA A 124 -21.40 -21.54 7.95
CA ALA A 124 -22.72 -21.77 7.36
C ALA A 124 -22.64 -22.80 6.23
N ARG A 125 -21.66 -22.69 5.34
CA ARG A 125 -21.39 -23.68 4.28
C ARG A 125 -21.19 -25.08 4.85
N LYS A 126 -20.40 -25.23 5.93
CA LYS A 126 -20.23 -26.52 6.63
C LYS A 126 -21.51 -27.04 7.29
N ARG A 127 -22.40 -26.15 7.73
CA ARG A 127 -23.65 -26.51 8.43
C ARG A 127 -24.78 -26.88 7.47
N PHE A 128 -24.90 -26.18 6.34
CA PHE A 128 -26.01 -26.32 5.39
C PHE A 128 -25.65 -27.15 4.15
N GLY A 129 -24.37 -27.47 3.93
CA GLY A 129 -23.91 -28.37 2.87
C GLY A 129 -24.34 -27.90 1.47
N ASP A 130 -24.85 -28.83 0.66
CA ASP A 130 -25.21 -28.59 -0.74
C ASP A 130 -26.38 -27.60 -0.92
N GLY A 131 -27.15 -27.31 0.14
CA GLY A 131 -28.24 -26.32 0.13
C GLY A 131 -27.81 -24.90 0.49
N PHE A 132 -26.51 -24.64 0.66
CA PHE A 132 -26.01 -23.32 1.05
C PHE A 132 -25.94 -22.36 -0.12
N ASP A 133 -26.73 -21.29 -0.05
CA ASP A 133 -26.62 -20.13 -0.94
C ASP A 133 -25.93 -18.97 -0.20
N GLU A 134 -24.72 -18.62 -0.63
CA GLU A 134 -23.92 -17.56 -0.02
C GLU A 134 -24.54 -16.18 -0.20
N ALA A 135 -25.12 -15.89 -1.37
CA ALA A 135 -25.70 -14.59 -1.66
C ALA A 135 -26.95 -14.36 -0.80
N MET A 136 -27.78 -15.40 -0.66
CA MET A 136 -28.90 -15.38 0.27
C MET A 136 -28.42 -15.24 1.72
N TYR A 137 -27.36 -15.95 2.13
CA TYR A 137 -26.89 -15.91 3.51
C TYR A 137 -26.33 -14.53 3.92
N ARG A 138 -25.62 -13.85 3.01
CA ARG A 138 -25.13 -12.47 3.21
C ARG A 138 -26.25 -11.46 3.42
N THR A 139 -27.44 -11.71 2.87
CA THR A 139 -28.60 -10.81 2.89
C THR A 139 -29.71 -11.22 3.86
N THR A 140 -29.59 -12.37 4.52
CA THR A 140 -30.64 -12.89 5.42
C THR A 140 -30.17 -13.11 6.84
N ASN A 141 -28.89 -13.40 7.06
CA ASN A 141 -28.36 -13.62 8.40
C ASN A 141 -28.11 -12.26 9.11
N PRO A 142 -28.76 -11.97 10.26
CA PRO A 142 -28.64 -10.67 10.93
C PRO A 142 -27.20 -10.28 11.29
N ARG A 143 -26.35 -11.27 11.61
CA ARG A 143 -24.97 -11.02 12.00
C ARG A 143 -24.09 -10.69 10.79
N VAL A 144 -24.24 -11.43 9.69
CA VAL A 144 -23.50 -11.18 8.46
C VAL A 144 -23.96 -9.88 7.81
N MET A 145 -25.27 -9.61 7.80
CA MET A 145 -25.82 -8.32 7.35
C MET A 145 -25.20 -7.15 8.11
N GLY A 146 -25.17 -7.21 9.44
CA GLY A 146 -24.56 -6.15 10.25
C GLY A 146 -23.08 -5.91 9.93
N TYR A 147 -22.31 -6.96 9.62
CA TYR A 147 -20.92 -6.81 9.18
C TYR A 147 -20.80 -6.23 7.76
N VAL A 148 -21.66 -6.65 6.83
CA VAL A 148 -21.68 -6.15 5.45
C VAL A 148 -22.08 -4.67 5.42
N GLU A 149 -23.11 -4.29 6.19
CA GLU A 149 -23.55 -2.90 6.33
C GLU A 149 -22.45 -2.02 6.92
N ALA A 150 -21.78 -2.49 7.99
CA ALA A 150 -20.65 -1.77 8.58
C ALA A 150 -19.49 -1.62 7.59
N PHE A 151 -19.16 -2.68 6.84
CA PHE A 151 -18.11 -2.65 5.82
C PHE A 151 -18.40 -1.63 4.72
N GLU A 152 -19.60 -1.66 4.14
CA GLU A 152 -19.99 -0.74 3.07
C GLU A 152 -20.11 0.71 3.56
N ALA A 153 -20.54 0.92 4.81
CA ALA A 153 -20.56 2.24 5.43
C ALA A 153 -19.14 2.83 5.55
N ILE A 154 -18.18 2.05 6.08
CA ILE A 154 -16.78 2.49 6.20
C ILE A 154 -16.17 2.72 4.81
N ARG A 155 -16.38 1.80 3.87
CA ARG A 155 -15.89 1.91 2.49
C ARG A 155 -16.37 3.20 1.82
N THR A 156 -17.65 3.52 1.98
CA THR A 156 -18.25 4.72 1.40
C THR A 156 -17.64 5.99 2.01
N ARG A 157 -17.50 6.03 3.35
CA ARG A 157 -16.85 7.15 4.06
C ARG A 157 -15.40 7.32 3.64
N LEU A 158 -14.62 6.24 3.60
CA LEU A 158 -13.22 6.25 3.19
C LEU A 158 -13.06 6.76 1.75
N ALA A 159 -13.85 6.23 0.81
CA ALA A 159 -13.80 6.66 -0.58
C ALA A 159 -14.13 8.16 -0.75
N ALA A 160 -15.15 8.65 -0.03
CA ALA A 160 -15.51 10.07 -0.03
C ALA A 160 -14.41 10.95 0.59
N ALA A 161 -13.85 10.53 1.73
CA ALA A 161 -12.78 11.26 2.40
C ALA A 161 -11.51 11.34 1.54
N MET A 162 -11.12 10.24 0.89
CA MET A 162 -9.96 10.22 -0.01
C MET A 162 -10.17 11.06 -1.26
N THR A 163 -11.37 11.01 -1.86
CA THR A 163 -11.69 11.81 -3.06
C THR A 163 -11.70 13.31 -2.77
N ASN A 164 -12.24 13.70 -1.61
CA ASN A 164 -12.35 15.10 -1.20
C ASN A 164 -11.10 15.63 -0.49
N GLY A 165 -10.12 14.77 -0.19
CA GLY A 165 -8.95 15.14 0.62
C GLY A 165 -9.30 15.51 2.07
N ASP A 166 -10.37 14.92 2.62
CA ASP A 166 -10.87 15.22 3.96
C ASP A 166 -10.10 14.43 5.04
N MET A 167 -9.03 15.04 5.53
CA MET A 167 -8.19 14.44 6.57
C MET A 167 -8.90 14.35 7.93
N ALA A 168 -9.86 15.25 8.19
CA ALA A 168 -10.62 15.24 9.44
C ALA A 168 -11.57 14.03 9.48
N GLU A 169 -12.22 13.73 8.35
CA GLU A 169 -13.06 12.54 8.22
C GLU A 169 -12.24 11.26 8.35
N LEU A 170 -11.04 11.17 7.75
CA LEU A 170 -10.15 10.01 7.94
C LEU A 170 -9.83 9.79 9.43
N LYS A 171 -9.55 10.86 10.17
CA LYS A 171 -9.33 10.78 11.61
C LYS A 171 -10.59 10.30 12.34
N GLN A 172 -11.75 10.84 11.98
CA GLN A 172 -13.01 10.48 12.60
C GLN A 172 -13.34 8.99 12.39
N ILE A 173 -13.08 8.45 11.19
CA ILE A 173 -13.24 7.02 10.91
C ILE A 173 -12.33 6.18 11.84
N ILE A 174 -11.07 6.59 12.03
CA ILE A 174 -10.11 5.90 12.92
C ILE A 174 -10.61 5.90 14.38
N GLU A 175 -11.13 7.03 14.85
CA GLU A 175 -11.68 7.19 16.20
C GLU A 175 -12.98 6.36 16.38
N ASP A 176 -13.90 6.42 15.43
CA ASP A 176 -15.18 5.69 15.43
C ASP A 176 -14.96 4.17 15.43
N LEU A 177 -13.97 3.70 14.68
CA LEU A 177 -13.57 2.29 14.63
C LEU A 177 -12.66 1.87 15.79
N GLU A 178 -12.33 2.83 16.67
CA GLU A 178 -11.48 2.66 17.82
C GLU A 178 -10.14 1.95 17.52
N ILE A 179 -9.54 2.29 16.38
CA ILE A 179 -8.31 1.63 15.90
C ILE A 179 -7.16 1.98 16.85
N ALA A 180 -6.55 0.94 17.41
CA ALA A 180 -5.40 1.06 18.29
C ALA A 180 -4.10 0.88 17.52
N ASP A 181 -3.05 1.56 17.97
CA ASP A 181 -1.69 1.40 17.44
C ASP A 181 -1.22 -0.06 17.59
N PRO A 182 -0.75 -0.72 16.50
CA PRO A 182 -0.27 -2.10 16.56
C PRO A 182 0.89 -2.31 17.53
N GLU A 183 1.72 -1.29 17.74
CA GLU A 183 2.93 -1.36 18.57
C GLU A 183 2.62 -1.13 20.05
N SER A 184 1.97 -0.01 20.40
CA SER A 184 1.71 0.35 21.80
C SER A 184 0.33 -0.06 22.32
N GLY A 185 -0.62 -0.40 21.44
CA GLY A 185 -2.04 -0.57 21.79
C GLY A 185 -2.75 0.74 22.17
N SER A 186 -2.06 1.88 22.11
CA SER A 186 -2.65 3.18 22.41
C SER A 186 -3.49 3.71 21.27
N ARG A 187 -4.53 4.49 21.59
CA ARG A 187 -5.37 5.24 20.64
C ARG A 187 -5.00 6.73 20.61
N ASN A 188 -3.85 7.10 21.17
CA ASN A 188 -3.38 8.47 21.27
C ASN A 188 -2.81 8.98 19.94
N TRP A 189 -3.70 9.18 18.97
CA TRP A 189 -3.37 9.62 17.63
C TRP A 189 -3.24 11.15 17.51
N THR A 190 -2.39 11.61 16.58
CA THR A 190 -2.39 13.01 16.11
C THR A 190 -3.52 13.25 15.10
N ASP A 191 -3.65 14.49 14.64
CA ASP A 191 -4.45 14.75 13.44
C ASP A 191 -3.80 14.13 12.21
N VAL A 192 -4.62 13.75 11.23
CA VAL A 192 -4.17 13.26 9.93
C VAL A 192 -3.72 14.44 9.09
N ARG A 193 -2.58 14.29 8.41
CA ARG A 193 -2.01 15.31 7.53
C ARG A 193 -1.58 14.72 6.20
N GLN A 194 -1.67 15.53 5.15
CA GLN A 194 -1.06 15.17 3.87
C GLN A 194 0.46 15.24 3.97
N PHE A 195 1.12 14.21 3.45
CA PHE A 195 2.58 14.16 3.36
C PHE A 195 2.99 13.90 1.92
N ASN A 196 3.74 14.84 1.35
CA ASN A 196 4.22 14.72 -0.03
C ASN A 196 5.31 13.64 -0.12
N LEU A 197 5.16 12.75 -1.09
CA LEU A 197 6.05 11.59 -1.27
C LEU A 197 7.24 11.89 -2.20
N MET A 198 7.32 13.08 -2.80
CA MET A 198 8.44 13.44 -3.68
C MET A 198 9.70 13.73 -2.85
N PHE A 199 10.83 13.19 -3.30
CA PHE A 199 12.13 13.58 -2.79
C PHE A 199 12.47 14.99 -3.28
N SER A 200 12.62 15.92 -2.33
CA SER A 200 13.15 17.25 -2.63
C SER A 200 14.68 17.25 -2.60
N THR A 201 15.29 18.08 -3.44
CA THR A 201 16.73 18.34 -3.43
C THR A 201 16.98 19.82 -3.71
N GLN A 202 18.17 20.30 -3.37
CA GLN A 202 18.63 21.65 -3.70
C GLN A 202 19.80 21.54 -4.68
N LEU A 203 19.71 22.27 -5.80
CA LEU A 203 20.77 22.32 -6.80
C LEU A 203 21.65 23.54 -6.54
N GLY A 204 22.96 23.34 -6.45
CA GLY A 204 23.93 24.40 -6.17
C GLY A 204 24.22 24.61 -4.68
N ASN A 205 25.21 25.46 -4.39
CA ASN A 205 25.64 25.82 -3.04
C ASN A 205 24.92 27.06 -2.48
N ILE A 206 24.07 27.70 -3.29
CA ILE A 206 23.31 28.89 -2.93
C ILE A 206 21.83 28.56 -3.17
N ALA A 207 21.04 28.59 -2.11
CA ALA A 207 19.60 28.39 -2.21
C ALA A 207 18.96 29.62 -2.89
N GLY A 208 18.51 29.47 -4.13
CA GLY A 208 17.62 30.43 -4.81
C GLY A 208 18.14 30.97 -6.14
N GLU A 209 17.67 30.37 -7.23
CA GLU A 209 17.20 31.10 -8.42
C GLU A 209 15.75 30.68 -8.71
#